data_AF-A0A7X2CZZ3-F1
#
_entry.id   AF-A0A7X2CZZ3-F1
#
_cell.length_a   1.000
_cell.length_b   1.000
_cell.length_c   1.000
_cell.angle_alpha   90.00
_cell.angle_beta   90.00
_cell.angle_gamma   90.00
#
_symmetry.space_group_name_H-M   'P 1'
#
loop_
_entity.id
_entity.type
_entity.pdbx_description
1 polymer ?
#
loop_
_entity_poly.entity_id
_entity_poly.type
_entity_poly.pdbx_seq_one_letter_code
_entity_poly.pdbx_strand_id
1 'polypeptide(L)'
;MKIETKRLILRQLNSQEEKLWLDHLDELEQKLAVSYQGEAMTGFIREIVKQQINRVSKFPTAHFSDFWLIILRDTRTVIGSADFKTLPNEAGEVEIGYGLATPFEGSGYMTEAVCALCEWALTQNDVKAVSADTEDGNLKSERVLEKVGFVRTIKEKNQWWKYEN
;
A
#
# COMPACT_ATOMS: atom_id res chain seq x y z
N MET A 1 10.48 8.91 1.14
CA MET A 1 11.48 7.82 0.99
C MET A 1 11.40 7.20 -0.39
N LYS A 2 12.38 6.37 -0.81
CA LYS A 2 12.25 5.52 -2.01
C LYS A 2 12.88 4.14 -1.80
N ILE A 3 12.28 3.11 -2.39
CA ILE A 3 12.82 1.76 -2.51
C ILE A 3 12.93 1.45 -3.99
N GLU A 4 14.08 0.93 -4.43
CA GLU A 4 14.30 0.56 -5.82
C GLU A 4 14.36 -0.95 -5.94
N THR A 5 13.63 -1.50 -6.90
CA THR A 5 13.60 -2.91 -7.22
C THR A 5 14.12 -3.11 -8.65
N LYS A 6 14.01 -4.34 -9.18
CA LYS A 6 14.44 -4.64 -10.55
C LYS A 6 13.74 -3.74 -11.59
N ARG A 7 12.43 -3.55 -11.46
CA ARG A 7 11.59 -2.85 -12.44
C ARG A 7 10.89 -1.61 -11.88
N LEU A 8 10.85 -1.45 -10.55
CA LEU A 8 10.02 -0.45 -9.89
C LEU A 8 10.85 0.51 -9.04
N ILE A 9 10.29 1.70 -8.87
CA ILE A 9 10.61 2.64 -7.80
C ILE A 9 9.34 2.75 -6.96
N LEU A 10 9.43 2.35 -5.70
CA LEU A 10 8.37 2.53 -4.72
C LEU A 10 8.67 3.82 -3.98
N ARG A 11 7.86 4.87 -4.21
CA ARG A 11 8.09 6.20 -3.65
C ARG A 11 7.01 6.54 -2.65
N GLN A 12 7.40 6.69 -1.40
CA GLN A 12 6.52 7.24 -0.37
C GLN A 12 6.27 8.73 -0.62
N LEU A 13 5.00 9.11 -0.60
CA LEU A 13 4.53 10.49 -0.64
C LEU A 13 4.65 11.13 0.74
N ASN A 14 4.81 12.45 0.78
CA ASN A 14 4.57 13.23 2.00
C ASN A 14 3.18 13.87 1.96
N SER A 15 2.75 14.47 3.07
CA SER A 15 1.41 15.05 3.20
C SER A 15 1.10 16.18 2.19
N GLN A 16 2.10 16.86 1.63
CA GLN A 16 1.87 17.83 0.55
C GLN A 16 1.62 17.10 -0.77
N GLU A 17 2.42 16.08 -1.07
CA GLU A 17 2.30 15.30 -2.30
C GLU A 17 1.02 14.46 -2.33
N GLU A 18 0.56 13.92 -1.19
CA GLU A 18 -0.74 13.23 -1.11
C GLU A 18 -1.91 14.16 -1.43
N LYS A 19 -1.85 15.44 -1.01
CA LYS A 19 -2.86 16.44 -1.38
C LYS A 19 -2.84 16.74 -2.88
N LEU A 20 -1.64 16.82 -3.48
CA LEU A 20 -1.53 16.96 -4.93
C LEU A 20 -2.08 15.72 -5.64
N TRP A 21 -1.80 14.52 -5.13
CA TRP A 21 -2.34 13.28 -5.68
C TRP A 21 -3.87 13.24 -5.63
N LEU A 22 -4.46 13.77 -4.56
CA LEU A 22 -5.90 13.81 -4.37
C LEU A 22 -6.59 14.82 -5.32
N ASP A 23 -6.07 16.04 -5.44
CA ASP A 23 -6.81 17.17 -6.01
C ASP A 23 -6.12 17.87 -7.20
N HIS A 24 -4.82 17.66 -7.39
CA HIS A 24 -3.98 18.38 -8.37
C HIS A 24 -2.99 17.42 -9.07
N LEU A 25 -3.52 16.39 -9.75
CA LEU A 25 -2.71 15.33 -10.33
C LEU A 25 -1.65 15.86 -11.32
N ASP A 26 -2.01 16.82 -12.17
CA ASP A 26 -1.09 17.43 -13.14
C ASP A 26 0.13 18.08 -12.44
N GLU A 27 -0.08 18.70 -11.27
CA GLU A 27 1.00 19.30 -10.48
C GLU A 27 1.87 18.22 -9.83
N LEU A 28 1.27 17.10 -9.38
CA LEU A 28 2.02 15.94 -8.88
C LEU A 28 2.91 15.34 -9.98
N GLU A 29 2.35 15.12 -11.18
CA GLU A 29 3.07 14.58 -12.33
C GLU A 29 4.28 15.44 -12.69
N GLN A 30 4.09 16.76 -12.77
CA GLN A 30 5.16 17.73 -13.01
C GLN A 30 6.22 17.69 -11.90
N LYS A 31 5.77 17.74 -10.64
CA LYS A 31 6.67 17.76 -9.46
C LYS A 31 7.53 16.50 -9.38
N LEU A 32 6.96 15.34 -9.67
CA LEU A 32 7.65 14.05 -9.58
C LEU A 32 8.32 13.62 -10.90
N ALA A 33 8.16 14.39 -11.98
CA ALA A 33 8.56 14.04 -13.33
C ALA A 33 8.12 12.61 -13.69
N VAL A 34 6.81 12.36 -13.60
CA VAL A 34 6.15 11.08 -13.89
C VAL A 34 4.92 11.29 -14.78
N SER A 35 4.49 10.21 -15.42
CA SER A 35 3.13 10.10 -15.98
C SER A 35 2.29 9.17 -15.11
N TYR A 36 1.06 9.54 -14.82
CA TYR A 36 0.15 8.80 -13.97
C TYR A 36 -0.79 7.94 -14.80
N GLN A 37 -0.67 6.62 -14.63
CA GLN A 37 -1.58 5.62 -15.18
C GLN A 37 -2.02 4.63 -14.09
N GLY A 38 -1.96 5.07 -12.82
CA GLY A 38 -2.42 4.31 -11.68
C GLY A 38 -3.94 4.31 -11.57
N GLU A 39 -4.44 3.89 -10.40
CA GLU A 39 -5.89 3.86 -10.15
C GLU A 39 -6.49 5.26 -10.25
N ALA A 40 -7.69 5.34 -10.83
CA ALA A 40 -8.41 6.61 -10.92
C ALA A 40 -8.75 7.12 -9.52
N MET A 41 -8.46 8.40 -9.25
CA MET A 41 -8.72 9.04 -7.95
C MET A 41 -10.21 9.40 -7.78
N THR A 42 -11.07 8.38 -7.82
CA THR A 42 -12.53 8.52 -7.78
C THR A 42 -13.16 7.52 -6.81
N GLY A 43 -14.41 7.78 -6.42
CA GLY A 43 -15.19 6.87 -5.58
C GLY A 43 -14.47 6.48 -4.29
N PHE A 44 -14.36 5.16 -4.06
CA PHE A 44 -13.83 4.60 -2.83
C PHE A 44 -12.35 4.94 -2.57
N ILE A 45 -11.49 4.89 -3.59
CA ILE A 45 -10.06 5.22 -3.45
C ILE A 45 -9.89 6.67 -2.98
N ARG A 46 -10.64 7.60 -3.56
CA ARG A 46 -10.63 9.01 -3.16
C ARG A 46 -10.98 9.19 -1.67
N GLU A 47 -11.95 8.43 -1.18
CA GLU A 47 -12.36 8.50 0.23
C GLU A 47 -11.31 7.88 1.18
N ILE A 48 -10.65 6.78 0.79
CA ILE A 48 -9.52 6.22 1.56
C ILE A 48 -8.40 7.26 1.69
N VAL A 49 -7.98 7.85 0.57
CA VAL A 49 -6.88 8.82 0.54
C VAL A 49 -7.21 10.04 1.40
N LYS A 50 -8.43 10.58 1.31
CA LYS A 50 -8.89 11.66 2.18
C LYS A 50 -8.84 11.30 3.66
N GLN A 51 -9.30 10.11 4.03
CA GLN A 51 -9.30 9.66 5.42
C GLN A 51 -7.87 9.54 5.97
N GLN A 52 -6.95 9.03 5.16
CA GLN A 52 -5.55 8.87 5.53
C GLN A 52 -4.85 10.21 5.71
N ILE A 53 -5.01 11.15 4.77
CA ILE A 53 -4.50 12.53 4.89
C ILE A 53 -5.01 13.19 6.19
N ASN A 54 -6.30 13.02 6.49
CA ASN A 54 -6.90 13.57 7.71
C ASN A 54 -6.32 12.92 8.97
N ARG A 55 -6.11 11.60 8.96
CA ARG A 55 -5.48 10.87 10.08
C ARG A 55 -4.05 11.34 10.33
N VAL A 56 -3.21 11.42 9.30
CA VAL A 56 -1.82 11.87 9.41
C VAL A 56 -1.75 13.31 9.90
N SER A 57 -2.68 14.17 9.47
CA SER A 57 -2.74 15.56 9.96
C SER A 57 -3.05 15.67 11.46
N LYS A 58 -3.81 14.71 12.02
CA LYS A 58 -4.13 14.64 13.46
C LYS A 58 -3.06 13.93 14.27
N PHE A 59 -2.33 13.01 13.65
CA PHE A 59 -1.28 12.20 14.27
C PHE A 59 -0.01 12.25 13.42
N PRO A 60 0.83 13.29 13.56
CA PRO A 60 2.01 13.47 12.72
C PRO A 60 3.01 12.32 12.78
N THR A 61 3.02 11.52 13.85
CA THR A 61 3.86 10.33 13.96
C THR A 61 3.40 9.16 13.08
N ALA A 62 2.27 9.28 12.37
CA ALA A 62 1.72 8.23 11.54
C ALA A 62 2.34 8.14 10.12
N HIS A 63 3.56 8.66 9.92
CA HIS A 63 4.28 8.61 8.64
C HIS A 63 4.46 7.20 8.06
N PHE A 64 4.38 6.16 8.89
CA PHE A 64 4.35 4.78 8.42
C PHE A 64 3.15 4.49 7.49
N SER A 65 2.07 5.25 7.66
CA SER A 65 0.84 5.15 6.88
C SER A 65 0.77 6.08 5.67
N ASP A 66 1.84 6.77 5.28
CA ASP A 66 1.83 7.54 4.04
C ASP A 66 1.74 6.60 2.82
N PHE A 67 1.10 7.06 1.74
CA PHE A 67 1.00 6.27 0.51
C PHE A 67 2.33 6.12 -0.22
N TRP A 68 2.49 4.99 -0.88
CA TRP A 68 3.57 4.66 -1.79
C TRP A 68 3.05 4.60 -3.22
N LEU A 69 3.63 5.40 -4.11
CA LEU A 69 3.43 5.24 -5.54
C LEU A 69 4.33 4.13 -6.09
N ILE A 70 3.76 3.28 -6.94
CA ILE A 70 4.47 2.23 -7.66
C ILE A 70 4.82 2.76 -9.05
N ILE A 71 6.10 3.02 -9.31
CA ILE A 71 6.56 3.69 -10.52
C ILE A 71 7.42 2.74 -11.36
N LEU A 72 7.10 2.56 -12.64
CA LEU A 72 7.96 1.86 -13.59
C LEU A 72 9.26 2.65 -13.81
N ARG A 73 10.40 1.98 -13.69
CA ARG A 73 11.72 2.60 -13.83
C ARG A 73 11.95 3.19 -15.22
N ASP A 74 11.65 2.41 -16.25
CA ASP A 74 12.04 2.73 -17.63
C ASP A 74 11.22 3.88 -18.22
N THR A 75 9.93 3.94 -17.89
CA THR A 75 8.99 4.91 -18.47
C THR A 75 8.61 6.03 -17.51
N ARG A 76 9.02 5.94 -16.24
CA ARG A 76 8.59 6.85 -15.17
C ARG A 76 7.06 6.96 -15.05
N THR A 77 6.37 5.83 -15.27
CA THR A 77 4.91 5.75 -15.18
C THR A 77 4.49 5.27 -13.80
N VAL A 78 3.63 6.00 -13.10
CA VAL A 78 2.93 5.50 -11.91
C VAL A 78 1.87 4.51 -12.39
N ILE A 79 1.92 3.28 -11.87
CA ILE A 79 1.04 2.18 -12.31
C ILE A 79 0.11 1.66 -11.21
N GLY A 80 0.27 2.16 -9.99
CA GLY A 80 -0.50 1.76 -8.83
C GLY A 80 0.00 2.42 -7.56
N SER A 81 -0.61 2.03 -6.44
CA SER A 81 -0.27 2.54 -5.12
C SER A 81 -0.32 1.43 -4.07
N ALA A 82 0.33 1.69 -2.94
CA ALA A 82 0.26 0.84 -1.75
C ALA A 82 0.36 1.70 -0.50
N ASP A 83 -0.10 1.19 0.64
CA ASP A 83 0.00 1.86 1.93
C ASP A 83 0.07 0.83 3.07
N PHE A 84 0.48 1.29 4.24
CA PHE A 84 0.24 0.55 5.47
C PHE A 84 -0.94 1.20 6.20
N LYS A 85 -2.09 0.51 6.16
CA LYS A 85 -3.38 1.01 6.64
C LYS A 85 -3.37 1.26 8.14
N THR A 86 -2.51 0.57 8.88
CA THR A 86 -2.39 0.66 10.34
C THR A 86 -0.96 0.95 10.76
N LEU A 87 -0.82 1.59 11.93
CA LEU A 87 0.44 1.58 12.67
C LEU A 87 0.65 0.21 13.29
N PRO A 88 1.91 -0.16 13.64
CA PRO A 88 2.17 -1.40 14.35
C PRO A 88 1.31 -1.49 15.61
N ASN A 89 0.52 -2.55 15.74
CA ASN A 89 -0.27 -2.81 16.95
C ASN A 89 0.63 -3.32 18.09
N GLU A 90 0.05 -3.69 19.24
CA GLU A 90 0.82 -4.22 20.39
C GLU A 90 1.63 -5.49 20.06
N ALA A 91 1.19 -6.27 19.07
CA ALA A 91 1.91 -7.43 18.56
C ALA A 91 2.95 -7.08 17.48
N GLY A 92 3.07 -5.81 17.09
CA GLY A 92 3.93 -5.34 16.00
C GLY A 92 3.41 -5.70 14.60
N GLU A 93 2.11 -5.97 14.46
CA GLU A 93 1.49 -6.26 13.17
C GLU A 93 1.03 -4.97 12.48
N VAL A 94 1.34 -4.85 11.18
CA VAL A 94 0.86 -3.78 10.29
C VAL A 94 0.07 -4.38 9.13
N GLU A 95 -0.95 -3.67 8.64
CA GLU A 95 -1.75 -4.13 7.50
C GLU A 95 -1.34 -3.39 6.22
N ILE A 96 -0.99 -4.11 5.16
CA ILE A 96 -0.70 -3.55 3.84
C ILE A 96 -1.97 -3.50 2.97
N GLY A 97 -2.19 -2.35 2.32
CA GLY A 97 -3.14 -2.17 1.22
C GLY A 97 -2.40 -1.90 -0.08
N TYR A 98 -2.97 -2.34 -1.21
CA TYR A 98 -2.38 -2.06 -2.52
C TYR A 98 -3.39 -2.18 -3.66
N GLY A 99 -3.12 -1.45 -4.72
CA GLY A 99 -3.93 -1.43 -5.93
C GLY A 99 -3.08 -1.14 -7.17
N LEU A 100 -3.49 -1.71 -8.30
CA LEU A 100 -2.78 -1.62 -9.57
C LEU A 100 -3.78 -1.30 -10.68
N ALA A 101 -3.42 -0.40 -11.59
CA ALA A 101 -4.25 -0.16 -12.74
C ALA A 101 -4.31 -1.40 -13.65
N THR A 102 -5.50 -1.70 -14.17
CA THR A 102 -5.82 -2.87 -14.98
C THR A 102 -4.82 -3.19 -16.09
N PRO A 103 -4.29 -2.21 -16.86
CA PRO A 103 -3.33 -2.50 -17.93
C PRO A 103 -2.03 -3.15 -17.47
N PHE A 104 -1.68 -3.05 -16.18
CA PHE A 104 -0.41 -3.54 -15.62
C PHE A 104 -0.56 -4.84 -14.81
N GLU A 105 -1.78 -5.33 -14.63
CA GLU A 105 -2.05 -6.60 -13.96
C GLU A 105 -1.43 -7.80 -14.71
N GLY A 106 -1.25 -8.93 -14.02
CA GLY A 106 -0.70 -10.16 -14.61
C GLY A 106 0.80 -10.12 -14.93
N SER A 107 1.45 -8.96 -14.88
CA SER A 107 2.89 -8.77 -15.19
C SER A 107 3.83 -8.98 -14.00
N GLY A 108 3.28 -9.32 -12.82
CA GLY A 108 4.04 -9.54 -11.59
C GLY A 108 4.58 -8.26 -10.94
N TYR A 109 4.16 -7.07 -11.36
CA TYR A 109 4.59 -5.81 -10.74
C TYR A 109 4.11 -5.69 -9.29
N MET A 110 2.86 -6.05 -9.01
CA MET A 110 2.35 -5.95 -7.64
C MET A 110 3.06 -6.94 -6.70
N THR A 111 3.36 -8.16 -7.15
CA THR A 111 4.17 -9.11 -6.38
C THR A 111 5.55 -8.54 -6.03
N GLU A 112 6.22 -7.90 -6.99
CA GLU A 112 7.52 -7.25 -6.75
C GLU A 112 7.41 -6.08 -5.77
N ALA A 113 6.37 -5.24 -5.91
CA ALA A 113 6.13 -4.11 -5.03
C ALA A 113 5.82 -4.55 -3.59
N VAL A 114 4.88 -5.48 -3.41
CA VAL A 114 4.47 -5.98 -2.09
C VAL A 114 5.61 -6.69 -1.39
N CYS A 115 6.41 -7.49 -2.11
CA CYS A 115 7.59 -8.14 -1.53
C CYS A 115 8.57 -7.09 -0.95
N ALA A 116 8.95 -6.10 -1.74
CA ALA A 116 9.90 -5.06 -1.31
C ALA A 116 9.35 -4.19 -0.17
N LEU A 117 8.05 -3.89 -0.15
CA LEU A 117 7.43 -3.16 0.97
C LEU A 117 7.36 -4.00 2.24
N CYS A 118 7.09 -5.30 2.15
CA CYS A 118 7.11 -6.20 3.31
C CYS A 118 8.50 -6.34 3.89
N GLU A 119 9.52 -6.53 3.03
CA GLU A 119 10.93 -6.55 3.45
C GLU A 119 11.30 -5.25 4.16
N TRP A 120 10.93 -4.09 3.60
CA TRP A 120 11.17 -2.81 4.24
C TRP A 120 10.44 -2.67 5.59
N ALA A 121 9.16 -3.04 5.66
CA ALA A 121 8.37 -2.94 6.88
C ALA A 121 9.00 -3.75 8.02
N LEU A 122 9.43 -4.99 7.73
CA LEU A 122 10.06 -5.87 8.71
C LEU A 122 11.45 -5.41 9.17
N THR A 123 12.06 -4.41 8.54
CA THR A 123 13.29 -3.76 9.04
C THR A 123 13.01 -2.66 10.07
N GLN A 124 11.75 -2.26 10.26
CA GLN A 124 11.39 -1.25 11.27
C GLN A 124 11.31 -1.90 12.65
N ASN A 125 11.88 -1.24 13.67
CA ASN A 125 12.04 -1.82 15.01
C ASN A 125 10.75 -2.35 15.65
N ASP A 126 9.61 -1.72 15.34
CA ASP A 126 8.32 -2.03 15.96
C ASP A 126 7.44 -2.99 15.13
N VAL A 127 7.93 -3.42 13.96
CA VAL A 127 7.18 -4.30 13.06
C VAL A 127 7.71 -5.74 13.16
N LYS A 128 6.80 -6.67 13.49
CA LYS A 128 7.08 -8.10 13.60
C LYS A 128 6.35 -8.93 12.54
N ALA A 129 5.26 -8.40 12.00
CA ALA A 129 4.45 -9.09 10.99
C ALA A 129 3.75 -8.09 10.07
N VAL A 130 3.50 -8.52 8.84
CA VAL A 130 2.67 -7.79 7.88
C VAL A 130 1.46 -8.66 7.57
N SER A 131 0.26 -8.09 7.70
CA SER A 131 -1.00 -8.70 7.30
C SER A 131 -1.59 -7.97 6.10
N ALA A 132 -2.53 -8.61 5.42
CA ALA A 132 -3.28 -8.03 4.33
C ALA A 132 -4.70 -8.59 4.41
N ASP A 133 -5.69 -7.72 4.22
CA ASP A 133 -7.07 -8.13 4.02
C ASP A 133 -7.43 -8.09 2.53
N THR A 134 -8.15 -9.12 2.08
CA THR A 134 -8.64 -9.23 0.72
C THR A 134 -10.08 -9.69 0.74
N GLU A 135 -10.93 -9.06 -0.08
CA GLU A 135 -12.30 -9.54 -0.27
C GLU A 135 -12.30 -10.98 -0.77
N ASP A 136 -13.20 -11.80 -0.20
CA ASP A 136 -13.41 -13.18 -0.63
C ASP A 136 -13.69 -13.21 -2.14
N GLY A 137 -12.83 -13.90 -2.91
CA GLY A 137 -12.98 -14.03 -4.36
C GLY A 137 -12.13 -13.05 -5.18
N ASN A 138 -11.35 -12.16 -4.55
CA ASN A 138 -10.32 -11.39 -5.25
C ASN A 138 -9.07 -12.26 -5.52
N LEU A 139 -9.21 -13.21 -6.44
CA LEU A 139 -8.18 -14.19 -6.81
C LEU A 139 -6.86 -13.54 -7.27
N LYS A 140 -6.89 -12.30 -7.75
CA LYS A 140 -5.67 -11.58 -8.15
C LYS A 140 -4.84 -11.18 -6.94
N SER A 141 -5.48 -10.58 -5.94
CA SER A 141 -4.84 -10.20 -4.67
C SER A 141 -4.35 -11.44 -3.92
N GLU A 142 -5.18 -12.48 -3.81
CA GLU A 142 -4.80 -13.75 -3.17
C GLU A 142 -3.53 -14.35 -3.80
N ARG A 143 -3.45 -14.40 -5.14
CA ARG A 143 -2.25 -14.89 -5.84
C ARG A 143 -1.01 -14.03 -5.63
N VAL A 144 -1.17 -12.72 -5.43
CA VAL A 144 -0.04 -11.83 -5.07
C VAL A 144 0.46 -12.22 -3.70
N LEU A 145 -0.43 -12.31 -2.70
CA LEU A 145 -0.10 -12.67 -1.33
C LEU A 145 0.59 -14.04 -1.25
N GLU A 146 0.03 -15.06 -1.92
CA GLU A 146 0.61 -16.40 -1.99
C GLU A 146 2.04 -16.39 -2.58
N LYS A 147 2.26 -15.64 -3.67
CA LYS A 147 3.59 -15.55 -4.30
C LYS A 147 4.62 -14.82 -3.45
N VAL A 148 4.19 -13.87 -2.62
CA VAL A 148 5.06 -13.18 -1.67
C VAL A 148 5.35 -14.07 -0.44
N GLY A 149 4.54 -15.11 -0.21
CA GLY A 149 4.72 -16.05 0.90
C GLY A 149 3.81 -15.79 2.09
N PHE A 150 2.74 -15.00 1.93
CA PHE A 150 1.71 -14.87 2.95
C PHE A 150 1.02 -16.22 3.14
N VAL A 151 0.78 -16.59 4.40
CA VAL A 151 0.01 -17.77 4.76
C VAL A 151 -1.41 -17.34 5.05
N ARG A 152 -2.39 -17.94 4.36
CA ARG A 152 -3.80 -17.65 4.59
C ARG A 152 -4.18 -18.03 6.02
N THR A 153 -4.49 -17.03 6.84
CA THR A 153 -5.08 -17.23 8.17
C THR A 153 -6.58 -16.99 8.08
N ILE A 154 -7.39 -17.91 8.58
CA ILE A 154 -8.82 -17.66 8.75
C ILE A 154 -8.95 -16.81 10.03
N LYS A 155 -9.09 -15.48 9.89
CA LYS A 155 -9.69 -14.66 10.95
C LYS A 155 -11.20 -14.82 10.78
N GLU A 156 -11.81 -15.57 11.68
CA GLU A 156 -13.24 -15.89 11.64
C GLU A 156 -14.08 -14.61 11.42
N LYS A 157 -14.97 -14.64 10.43
CA LYS A 157 -16.13 -13.73 10.41
C LYS A 157 -16.95 -14.04 11.66
N ASN A 158 -16.66 -13.31 12.75
CA ASN A 158 -17.32 -13.36 14.06
C ASN A 158 -17.58 -14.76 14.64
N GLN A 159 -16.71 -15.23 15.54
CA GLN A 159 -17.11 -15.82 16.82
C GLN A 159 -15.92 -15.85 17.79
N TRP A 160 -16.16 -15.54 19.06
CA TRP A 160 -15.13 -15.52 20.11
C TRP A 160 -15.41 -16.68 21.06
N TRP A 161 -14.41 -17.50 21.32
CA TRP A 161 -14.41 -18.49 22.40
C TRP A 161 -13.19 -18.27 23.27
N LYS A 162 -13.42 -18.09 24.57
CA LYS A 162 -12.38 -17.89 25.59
C LYS A 162 -12.43 -19.10 26.53
N TYR A 163 -11.28 -19.73 26.76
CA TYR A 163 -11.08 -20.72 27.81
C TYR A 163 -10.02 -20.18 28.77
N GLU A 164 -10.37 -20.05 30.04
CA GLU A 164 -9.47 -19.66 31.13
C GLU A 164 -9.52 -20.76 32.19
N ASN A 165 -8.35 -21.08 32.76
CA ASN A 165 -8.21 -21.84 34.00
C ASN A 165 -8.27 -20.90 35.20
#